data_AF-A0A523BEW9-F1
#
_entry.id   AF-A0A523BEW9-F1
#
_cell.length_a   1.000
_cell.length_b   1.000
_cell.length_c   1.000
_cell.angle_alpha   90.00
_cell.angle_beta   90.00
_cell.angle_gamma   90.00
#
_symmetry.space_group_name_H-M   'P 1'
#
loop_
_entity.id
_entity.type
_entity.pdbx_description
1 polymer ?
#
loop_
_entity_poly.entity_id
_entity_poly.type
_entity_poly.pdbx_seq_one_letter_code
_entity_poly.pdbx_strand_id
1 'polypeptide(L)'
;MAKKRKNRGRNLKNSGHERTVQCYKCHRLVPADKAIKVTVWTSPVQGSIAKDLEKKGAYVSKRLETRYYCVSCAVYYGIVSPRKEEDRKIRAPLQARSKKTGSSTIPLKFLKI
;
A
#
# COMPACT_ATOMS: atom_id res chain seq x y z
N MET A 1 9.39 16.99 27.26
CA MET A 1 8.29 16.46 26.42
C MET A 1 8.60 15.01 26.04
N ALA A 2 7.65 14.08 26.24
CA ALA A 2 7.90 12.66 26.02
C ALA A 2 8.07 12.33 24.52
N LYS A 3 8.96 11.38 24.21
CA LYS A 3 9.25 10.96 22.83
C LYS A 3 8.30 9.83 22.40
N LYS A 4 7.26 10.15 21.63
CA LYS A 4 6.26 9.17 21.15
C LYS A 4 6.84 8.01 20.32
N ARG A 5 7.93 8.21 19.55
CA ARG A 5 8.54 7.17 18.69
C ARG A 5 10.07 7.23 18.74
N LYS A 6 10.75 6.09 18.90
CA LYS A 6 12.23 6.00 18.90
C LYS A 6 12.85 6.61 17.64
N ASN A 7 12.24 6.38 16.48
CA ASN A 7 12.71 6.87 15.18
C ASN A 7 12.18 8.27 14.79
N ARG A 8 11.43 8.96 15.67
CA ARG A 8 10.78 10.26 15.37
C ARG A 8 9.86 10.23 14.13
N GLY A 9 9.44 9.05 13.66
CA GLY A 9 8.65 8.88 12.44
C GLY A 9 9.44 8.94 11.14
N ARG A 10 10.76 8.67 11.19
CA ARG A 10 11.69 8.65 10.06
C ARG A 10 12.34 7.28 9.92
N ASN A 11 12.75 6.89 8.71
CA ASN A 11 13.58 5.69 8.46
C ASN A 11 15.08 6.02 8.30
N LEU A 12 15.46 7.28 8.53
CA LEU A 12 16.85 7.72 8.46
C LEU A 12 17.75 6.99 9.46
N LYS A 13 18.88 6.47 8.99
CA LYS A 13 19.95 5.90 9.82
C LYS A 13 21.24 6.67 9.56
N ASN A 14 21.87 7.16 10.63
CA ASN A 14 23.21 7.80 10.65
C ASN A 14 23.44 8.97 9.68
N SER A 15 22.39 9.47 9.02
CA SER A 15 22.43 10.61 8.10
C SER A 15 21.65 11.79 8.70
N GLY A 16 22.06 13.02 8.41
CA GLY A 16 21.35 14.23 8.84
C GLY A 16 20.26 14.69 7.87
N HIS A 17 20.47 14.43 6.57
CA HIS A 17 19.62 14.91 5.49
C HIS A 17 19.25 13.77 4.53
N GLU A 18 18.07 13.87 3.93
CA GLU A 18 17.64 12.97 2.86
C GLU A 18 16.83 13.79 1.84
N ARG A 19 16.90 13.36 0.58
CA ARG A 19 16.18 14.00 -0.52
C ARG A 19 14.69 14.17 -0.20
N THR A 20 14.13 15.28 -0.64
CA THR A 20 12.69 15.52 -0.56
C THR A 20 11.97 14.93 -1.77
N VAL A 21 10.77 14.41 -1.54
CA VAL A 21 9.83 13.94 -2.56
C VAL A 21 8.54 14.74 -2.47
N GLN A 22 7.84 14.88 -3.60
CA GLN A 22 6.52 15.51 -3.63
C GLN A 22 5.43 14.49 -3.26
N CYS A 23 4.46 14.93 -2.45
CA CYS A 23 3.26 14.15 -2.17
C CYS A 23 2.40 14.01 -3.43
N TYR A 24 1.94 12.79 -3.75
CA TYR A 24 1.12 12.51 -4.93
C TYR A 24 -0.24 13.23 -4.94
N LYS A 25 -0.77 13.65 -3.78
CA LYS A 25 -2.11 14.24 -3.66
C LYS A 25 -2.11 15.74 -3.38
N CYS A 26 -1.32 16.17 -2.40
CA CYS A 26 -1.26 17.58 -2.02
C CYS A 26 0.00 18.30 -2.52
N HIS A 27 0.89 17.62 -3.26
CA HIS A 27 2.13 18.16 -3.83
C HIS A 27 3.14 18.78 -2.85
N ARG A 28 2.86 18.74 -1.54
CA ARG A 28 3.79 19.17 -0.50
C ARG A 28 5.10 18.39 -0.58
N LEU A 29 6.21 19.12 -0.41
CA LEU A 29 7.54 18.54 -0.24
C LEU A 29 7.68 17.85 1.13
N VAL A 30 8.07 16.58 1.12
CA VAL A 30 8.27 15.75 2.31
C VAL A 30 9.61 15.02 2.18
N PRO A 31 10.42 14.90 3.25
CA PRO A 31 11.59 14.03 3.23
C PRO A 31 11.24 12.59 2.84
N ALA A 32 12.04 11.96 1.97
CA ALA A 32 11.73 10.64 1.43
C ALA A 32 11.58 9.54 2.50
N ASP A 33 12.31 9.63 3.60
CA ASP A 33 12.21 8.71 4.74
C ASP A 33 10.99 8.93 5.64
N LYS A 34 10.35 10.10 5.55
CA LYS A 34 9.11 10.40 6.28
C LYS A 34 7.87 10.12 5.44
N ALA A 35 8.02 10.10 4.12
CA ALA A 35 6.92 9.83 3.20
C ALA A 35 6.43 8.38 3.33
N ILE A 36 5.12 8.19 3.24
CA ILE A 36 4.54 6.85 3.13
C ILE A 36 4.66 6.42 1.67
N LYS A 37 5.51 5.43 1.41
CA LYS A 37 5.71 4.82 0.09
C LYS A 37 4.69 3.71 -0.13
N VAL A 38 3.91 3.81 -1.20
CA VAL A 38 2.95 2.77 -1.62
C VAL A 38 3.19 2.43 -3.08
N THR A 39 3.47 1.16 -3.35
CA THR A 39 3.62 0.63 -4.72
C THR A 39 2.31 -0.01 -5.14
N VAL A 40 1.71 0.48 -6.23
CA VAL A 40 0.41 0.01 -6.73
C VAL A 40 0.55 -0.34 -8.21
N TRP A 41 -0.15 -1.39 -8.63
CA TRP A 41 -0.34 -1.69 -10.04
C TRP A 41 -1.43 -0.79 -10.61
N THR A 42 -1.06 0.08 -11.53
CA THR A 42 -1.98 1.00 -12.21
C THR A 42 -2.16 0.52 -13.65
N SER A 43 -3.42 0.27 -14.03
CA SER A 43 -3.82 0.09 -15.43
C SER A 43 -4.34 1.41 -15.99
N PRO A 44 -4.18 1.66 -17.31
CA PRO A 44 -4.77 2.83 -17.95
C PRO A 44 -6.31 2.74 -17.99
N VAL A 45 -6.85 1.52 -18.00
CA VAL A 45 -8.29 1.24 -18.06
C VAL A 45 -8.79 0.83 -16.67
N GLN A 46 -10.02 1.23 -16.33
CA GLN A 46 -10.70 0.80 -15.11
C GLN A 46 -10.90 -0.73 -15.08
N GLY A 47 -10.86 -1.33 -13.90
CA GLY A 47 -10.86 -2.80 -13.74
C GLY A 47 -12.08 -3.56 -14.27
N SER A 48 -13.25 -2.93 -14.47
CA SER A 48 -14.41 -3.57 -15.12
C SER A 48 -14.17 -3.71 -16.63
N ILE A 49 -13.94 -2.58 -17.29
CA ILE A 49 -13.66 -2.51 -18.73
C ILE A 49 -12.41 -3.32 -19.09
N ALA A 50 -11.38 -3.27 -18.25
CA ALA A 50 -10.16 -4.05 -18.47
C ALA A 50 -10.46 -5.55 -18.55
N LYS A 51 -11.36 -6.08 -17.71
CA LYS A 51 -11.76 -7.49 -17.75
C LYS A 51 -12.54 -7.83 -19.02
N ASP A 52 -13.40 -6.94 -19.47
CA ASP A 52 -14.19 -7.18 -20.69
C ASP A 52 -13.31 -7.10 -21.95
N LEU A 53 -12.32 -6.22 -21.95
CA LEU A 53 -11.29 -6.16 -22.99
C LEU A 53 -10.40 -7.40 -22.99
N GLU A 54 -9.94 -7.85 -21.81
CA GLU A 54 -9.16 -9.08 -21.66
C GLU A 54 -9.96 -10.31 -22.15
N LYS A 55 -11.27 -10.41 -21.85
CA LYS A 55 -12.15 -11.48 -22.38
C LYS A 55 -12.28 -11.45 -23.90
N LYS A 56 -12.27 -10.26 -24.51
CA LYS A 56 -12.29 -10.07 -25.97
C LYS A 56 -10.91 -10.31 -26.62
N GLY A 57 -9.88 -10.62 -25.84
CA GLY A 57 -8.54 -10.92 -26.32
C GLY A 57 -7.58 -9.72 -26.37
N ALA A 58 -7.97 -8.55 -25.87
CA ALA A 58 -7.09 -7.38 -25.80
C ALA A 58 -6.15 -7.45 -24.60
N TYR A 59 -4.87 -7.16 -24.82
CA TYR A 59 -3.88 -7.08 -23.75
C TYR A 59 -3.91 -5.72 -23.05
N VAL A 60 -4.22 -5.71 -21.75
CA VAL A 60 -4.21 -4.49 -20.92
C VAL A 60 -2.92 -4.41 -20.11
N SER A 61 -2.04 -3.47 -20.49
CA SER A 61 -0.79 -3.24 -19.76
C SER A 61 -1.04 -2.75 -18.34
N LYS A 62 -0.33 -3.32 -17.36
CA LYS A 62 -0.35 -2.87 -15.96
C LYS A 62 1.05 -2.39 -15.60
N ARG A 63 1.17 -1.14 -15.12
CA ARG A 63 2.43 -0.54 -14.70
C ARG A 63 2.54 -0.55 -13.18
N LEU A 64 3.73 -0.86 -12.66
CA LEU A 64 4.03 -0.67 -11.25
C LEU A 64 4.37 0.80 -11.00
N GLU A 65 3.52 1.50 -10.24
CA GLU A 65 3.74 2.89 -9.85
C GLU A 65 4.08 2.99 -8.37
N THR A 66 5.14 3.73 -8.05
CA THR A 66 5.49 4.08 -6.67
C THR A 66 4.94 5.46 -6.34
N ARG A 67 4.00 5.53 -5.39
CA ARG A 67 3.40 6.78 -4.91
C ARG A 67 3.95 7.14 -3.53
N TYR A 68 4.28 8.42 -3.36
CA TYR A 68 4.72 8.99 -2.08
C TYR A 68 3.61 9.85 -1.50
N TYR A 69 3.25 9.60 -0.24
CA TYR A 69 2.23 10.39 0.46
C TYR A 69 2.82 11.09 1.68
N CYS A 70 2.32 12.30 1.97
CA CYS A 70 2.54 12.92 3.27
C CYS A 70 1.69 12.21 4.34
N VAL A 71 2.05 12.38 5.62
CA VAL A 71 1.35 11.73 6.74
C VAL A 71 -0.14 12.12 6.78
N SER A 72 -0.46 13.39 6.54
CA SER A 72 -1.85 13.87 6.56
C SER A 72 -2.71 13.24 5.46
N CYS A 73 -2.23 13.21 4.22
CA CYS A 73 -2.94 12.56 3.12
C CYS A 73 -3.08 11.06 3.36
N ALA A 74 -2.04 10.39 3.86
CA ALA A 74 -2.10 8.96 4.15
C ALA A 74 -3.16 8.62 5.21
N VAL A 75 -3.36 9.48 6.22
CA VAL A 75 -4.42 9.31 7.22
C VAL A 75 -5.80 9.61 6.63
N TYR A 76 -5.93 10.71 5.88
CA TYR A 76 -7.21 11.10 5.27
C TYR A 76 -7.75 10.05 4.29
N TYR A 77 -6.89 9.49 3.45
CA TYR A 77 -7.28 8.44 2.49
C TYR A 77 -7.30 7.02 3.09
N GLY A 78 -7.07 6.86 4.40
CA GLY A 78 -7.11 5.56 5.06
C GLY A 78 -5.97 4.60 4.70
N ILE A 79 -4.88 5.09 4.13
CA ILE A 79 -3.68 4.28 3.84
C ILE A 79 -2.98 3.85 5.14
N VAL A 80 -2.95 4.75 6.13
CA VAL A 80 -2.40 4.51 7.46
C VAL A 80 -3.36 5.02 8.51
N SER A 81 -3.66 4.20 9.52
CA SER A 81 -4.51 4.56 10.64
C SER A 81 -3.72 4.79 11.94
N PRO A 82 -4.23 5.62 12.86
CA PRO A 82 -3.74 5.67 14.24
C PRO A 82 -3.86 4.28 14.90
N ARG A 83 -2.82 3.87 15.62
CA ARG A 83 -2.75 2.58 16.32
C ARG A 83 -2.51 2.76 17.82
N LYS A 84 -2.88 1.74 18.61
CA LYS A 84 -2.55 1.62 20.05
C LYS A 84 -1.04 1.65 20.26
N GLU A 85 -0.58 1.93 21.47
CA GLU A 85 0.84 2.14 21.75
C GLU A 85 1.70 0.92 21.40
N GLU A 86 1.24 -0.27 21.77
CA GLU A 86 1.90 -1.56 21.52
C GLU A 86 2.02 -1.83 20.01
N ASP A 87 0.91 -1.67 19.28
CA ASP A 87 0.81 -1.91 17.84
C ASP A 87 1.69 -0.98 16.99
N ARG A 88 2.07 0.21 17.51
CA ARG A 88 2.95 1.14 16.78
C ARG A 88 4.34 0.57 16.52
N LYS A 89 4.79 -0.38 17.35
CA LYS A 89 6.11 -1.03 17.22
C LYS A 89 6.12 -2.07 16.09
N ILE A 90 4.95 -2.60 15.71
CA ILE A 90 4.80 -3.60 14.67
C ILE A 90 5.09 -2.96 13.30
N ARG A 91 6.10 -3.50 12.60
CA ARG A 91 6.56 -3.08 11.27
C ARG A 91 6.07 -4.00 10.14
N ALA A 92 4.85 -4.53 10.28
CA ALA A 92 4.23 -5.27 9.19
C ALA A 92 4.00 -4.35 7.97
N PRO A 93 4.18 -4.85 6.74
CA PRO A 93 3.91 -4.06 5.54
C PRO A 93 2.42 -3.70 5.48
N LEU A 94 2.11 -2.49 5.00
CA LEU A 94 0.74 -1.98 4.85
C LEU A 94 -0.15 -2.86 3.97
N GLN A 95 0.46 -3.73 3.16
CA GLN A 95 -0.20 -4.68 2.28
C GLN A 95 0.44 -6.07 2.42
N ALA A 96 0.42 -6.66 3.60
CA ALA A 96 0.27 -8.10 3.63
C ALA A 96 -1.14 -8.39 3.12
N ARG A 97 -1.31 -8.57 1.80
CA ARG A 97 -2.51 -9.21 1.26
C ARG A 97 -2.69 -10.48 2.09
N SER A 98 -3.65 -10.48 3.02
CA SER A 98 -4.26 -11.73 3.45
C SER A 98 -4.67 -12.38 2.15
N LYS A 99 -3.94 -13.44 1.74
CA LYS A 99 -4.51 -14.38 0.80
C LYS A 99 -5.72 -14.91 1.56
N LYS A 100 -6.90 -14.32 1.36
CA LYS A 100 -8.13 -15.08 1.52
C LYS A 100 -8.00 -16.19 0.48
N THR A 101 -7.36 -17.30 0.87
CA THR A 101 -7.54 -18.57 0.21
C THR A 101 -9.04 -18.75 0.14
N GLY A 102 -9.61 -18.70 -1.05
CA GLY A 102 -10.99 -19.13 -1.23
C GLY A 102 -11.07 -20.54 -0.66
N SER A 103 -11.86 -20.71 0.40
CA SER A 103 -12.24 -22.02 0.87
C SER A 103 -13.16 -22.64 -0.18
N SER A 104 -12.60 -23.15 -1.27
CA SER A 104 -13.29 -24.11 -2.12
C SER A 104 -13.23 -25.47 -1.44
N THR A 105 -13.93 -25.61 -0.32
CA THR A 105 -14.28 -26.93 0.21
C THR A 105 -15.59 -27.32 -0.45
N ILE A 106 -15.57 -27.57 -1.76
CA ILE A 106 -16.60 -28.40 -2.38
C ILE A 106 -16.22 -29.82 -1.97
N PRO A 107 -17.00 -30.53 -1.14
CA PRO A 107 -16.68 -31.90 -0.79
C PRO A 107 -16.82 -32.76 -2.05
N LEU A 108 -15.68 -33.20 -2.60
CA LEU A 108 -15.62 -34.30 -3.57
C LEU A 108 -16.00 -35.62 -2.87
N LYS A 109 -17.25 -35.73 -2.43
CA LYS A 109 -17.83 -36.95 -1.83
C LYS A 109 -19.07 -37.44 -2.57
N PHE A 110 -19.33 -36.96 -3.78
CA PHE A 110 -20.50 -37.36 -4.60
C PHE A 110 -20.14 -37.79 -6.04
N LEU A 111 -18.94 -38.35 -6.25
CA LEU A 111 -18.61 -39.10 -7.47
C LEU A 111 -18.02 -40.45 -7.07
N LYS A 112 -18.87 -41.30 -6.50
CA LYS A 112 -18.80 -42.76 -6.63
C LYS A 112 -20.13 -43.18 -7.24
N ILE A 113 -20.15 -43.23 -8.57
CA ILE A 113 -20.92 -44.21 -9.32
C ILE A 113 -19.93 -45.35 -9.57
#